data_AF-D8M5E1-F1
#
_entry.id   AF-D8M5E1-F1
#
_cell.length_a   1.000
_cell.length_b   1.000
_cell.length_c   1.000
_cell.angle_alpha   90.00
_cell.angle_beta   90.00
_cell.angle_gamma   90.00
#
_symmetry.space_group_name_H-M   'P 1'
#
loop_
_entity.id
_entity.type
_entity.pdbx_description
1 polymer ?
#
loop_
_entity_poly.entity_id
_entity_poly.type
_entity_poly.pdbx_seq_one_letter_code
_entity_poly.pdbx_strand_id
1 'polypeptide(L)'
;MTLPSGLRGFPSFVFFVAKIGAILLLAFHGMLAFMLNIANFNAVKEGGPLMMNVVGNVKQVVMIILSVVLFNNKMKPIGVIGSVICITGSMWYSMGRIGVWE
;
A
#
# COMPACT_ATOMS: atom_id res chain seq x y z
N MET A 1 14.91 -20.11 -24.48
CA MET A 1 14.10 -19.61 -23.35
C MET A 1 12.65 -20.04 -23.57
N THR A 2 12.29 -21.17 -22.98
CA THR A 2 11.02 -21.87 -23.19
C THR A 2 9.98 -21.39 -22.19
N LEU A 3 8.81 -20.94 -22.68
CA LEU A 3 7.69 -20.53 -21.82
C LEU A 3 7.17 -21.73 -20.99
N PRO A 4 6.72 -21.49 -19.75
CA PRO A 4 6.17 -22.53 -18.89
C PRO A 4 4.93 -23.19 -19.52
N SER A 5 4.95 -24.52 -19.52
CA SER A 5 4.06 -25.43 -20.24
C SER A 5 2.59 -25.45 -19.80
N GLY A 6 2.20 -24.65 -18.79
CA GLY A 6 0.84 -24.55 -18.26
C GLY A 6 -0.07 -23.54 -18.97
N LEU A 7 0.43 -22.71 -19.90
CA LEU A 7 -0.36 -21.73 -20.64
C LEU A 7 -0.91 -22.22 -21.98
N ARG A 8 -0.70 -23.50 -22.34
CA ARG A 8 -1.08 -24.06 -23.66
C ARG A 8 -2.59 -24.29 -23.86
N GLY A 9 -3.43 -24.06 -22.85
CA GLY A 9 -4.88 -24.30 -22.91
C GLY A 9 -5.76 -23.06 -22.72
N PHE A 10 -5.19 -21.86 -22.55
CA PHE A 10 -6.00 -20.64 -22.44
C PHE A 10 -6.38 -20.12 -23.83
N PRO A 11 -7.68 -19.97 -24.15
CA PRO A 11 -8.09 -19.48 -25.46
C PRO A 11 -7.51 -18.09 -25.73
N SER A 12 -7.00 -17.85 -26.94
CA SER A 12 -6.41 -16.56 -27.35
C SER A 12 -7.35 -15.36 -27.09
N PHE A 13 -8.66 -15.61 -27.04
CA PHE A 13 -9.69 -14.65 -26.64
C PHE A 13 -9.53 -14.16 -25.19
N VAL A 14 -9.18 -15.04 -24.24
CA VAL A 14 -8.92 -14.65 -22.83
C VAL A 14 -7.64 -13.82 -22.74
N PHE A 15 -6.61 -14.12 -23.54
CA PHE A 15 -5.38 -13.32 -23.57
C PHE A 15 -5.63 -11.91 -24.17
N PHE A 16 -6.53 -11.82 -25.15
CA PHE A 16 -6.95 -10.54 -25.76
C PHE A 16 -7.81 -9.70 -24.81
N VAL A 17 -8.82 -10.30 -24.18
CA VAL A 17 -9.66 -9.64 -23.16
C VAL A 17 -8.84 -9.25 -21.93
N ALA A 18 -7.92 -10.12 -21.48
CA ALA A 18 -7.00 -9.80 -20.39
C ALA A 18 -6.06 -8.65 -20.74
N LYS A 19 -5.62 -8.50 -22.00
CA LYS A 19 -4.81 -7.36 -22.43
C LYS A 19 -5.58 -6.03 -22.39
N ILE A 20 -6.80 -5.99 -22.93
CA ILE A 20 -7.66 -4.79 -22.83
C ILE A 20 -7.93 -4.43 -21.36
N GLY A 21 -8.29 -5.43 -20.54
CA GLY A 21 -8.54 -5.24 -19.12
C GLY A 21 -7.30 -4.77 -18.35
N ALA A 22 -6.13 -5.32 -18.67
CA ALA A 22 -4.87 -4.92 -18.06
C ALA A 22 -4.49 -3.48 -18.40
N ILE A 23 -4.68 -3.03 -19.65
CA ILE A 23 -4.39 -1.65 -20.06
C ILE A 23 -5.30 -0.66 -19.32
N LEU A 24 -6.60 -0.97 -19.19
CA LEU A 24 -7.54 -0.16 -18.43
C LEU A 24 -7.20 -0.12 -16.94
N LEU A 25 -6.86 -1.26 -16.34
CA LEU A 25 -6.41 -1.35 -14.95
C LEU A 25 -5.12 -0.54 -14.72
N LEU A 26 -4.17 -0.59 -15.66
CA LEU A 26 -2.93 0.20 -15.62
C LEU A 26 -3.21 1.70 -15.73
N ALA A 27 -4.08 2.10 -16.65
CA ALA A 27 -4.46 3.51 -16.81
C ALA A 27 -5.14 4.05 -15.55
N PHE A 28 -6.04 3.28 -14.95
CA PHE A 28 -6.71 3.65 -13.70
C PHE A 28 -5.75 3.69 -12.50
N HIS A 29 -4.88 2.69 -12.33
CA HIS A 29 -3.84 2.71 -11.30
C HIS A 29 -2.86 3.88 -11.50
N GLY A 30 -2.50 4.18 -12.75
CA GLY A 30 -1.65 5.31 -13.11
C GLY A 30 -2.29 6.66 -12.73
N MET A 31 -3.58 6.83 -13.01
CA MET A 31 -4.34 8.03 -12.63
C MET A 31 -4.39 8.19 -11.10
N LEU A 32 -4.70 7.12 -10.37
CA LEU A 32 -4.71 7.14 -8.90
C LEU A 32 -3.31 7.44 -8.33
N ALA A 33 -2.25 6.86 -8.91
CA ALA A 33 -0.87 7.13 -8.50
C ALA A 33 -0.48 8.60 -8.75
N PHE A 34 -0.93 9.19 -9.86
CA PHE A 34 -0.72 10.60 -10.15
C PHE A 34 -1.42 11.52 -9.14
N MET A 35 -2.68 11.24 -8.82
CA MET A 35 -3.43 11.98 -7.79
C MET A 35 -2.78 11.84 -6.40
N LEU A 36 -2.33 10.63 -6.04
CA LEU A 36 -1.60 10.38 -4.80
C LEU A 36 -0.28 11.15 -4.74
N ASN A 37 0.46 11.23 -5.86
CA ASN A 37 1.69 12.03 -5.91
C ASN A 37 1.41 13.52 -5.72
N ILE A 38 0.34 14.07 -6.32
CA ILE A 38 -0.08 15.47 -6.07
C ILE A 38 -0.44 15.69 -4.60
N ALA A 39 -1.25 14.79 -4.03
CA ALA A 39 -1.64 14.86 -2.62
C ALA A 39 -0.43 14.75 -1.69
N ASN A 40 0.52 13.86 -2.00
CA ASN A 40 1.78 13.72 -1.26
C ASN A 40 2.61 14.99 -1.31
N PHE A 41 2.69 15.70 -2.44
CA PHE A 41 3.41 16.97 -2.51
C PHE A 41 2.76 18.06 -1.64
N ASN A 42 1.43 18.11 -1.58
CA ASN A 42 0.72 19.02 -0.67
C ASN A 42 0.94 18.62 0.81
N ALA A 43 0.87 17.33 1.12
CA ALA A 43 1.09 16.82 2.47
C ALA A 43 2.55 16.99 2.95
N VAL A 44 3.54 16.89 2.06
CA VAL A 44 4.96 17.17 2.38
C VAL A 44 5.19 18.65 2.65
N LYS A 45 4.46 19.56 1.99
CA LYS A 45 4.57 21.00 2.25
C LYS A 45 4.11 21.40 3.65
N GLU A 46 3.05 20.79 4.17
CA GLU A 46 2.50 21.07 5.51
C GLU A 46 3.10 20.15 6.61
N GLY A 47 3.49 18.94 6.23
CA GLY A 47 3.95 17.88 7.12
C GLY A 47 5.46 17.75 7.26
N GLY A 48 6.21 18.21 6.26
CA GLY A 48 7.62 17.90 6.08
C GLY A 48 7.87 16.46 5.55
N PRO A 49 9.06 16.19 5.00
CA PRO A 49 9.40 14.89 4.41
C PRO A 49 9.43 13.73 5.42
N LEU A 50 9.67 14.02 6.70
CA LEU A 50 9.68 13.02 7.78
C LEU A 50 8.26 12.46 8.05
N MET A 51 7.24 13.31 8.05
CA MET A 51 5.86 12.90 8.30
C MET A 51 5.33 11.97 7.20
N MET A 52 5.64 12.26 5.93
CA MET A 52 5.19 11.45 4.79
C MET A 52 5.72 10.00 4.88
N ASN A 53 6.97 9.82 5.33
CA ASN A 53 7.56 8.49 5.53
C ASN A 53 6.95 7.75 6.73
N VAL A 54 6.68 8.44 7.84
CA VAL A 54 6.02 7.82 9.00
C VAL A 54 4.60 7.38 8.61
N VAL A 55 3.81 8.25 7.96
CA VAL A 55 2.45 7.93 7.50
C VAL A 55 2.44 6.79 6.48
N GLY A 56 3.43 6.72 5.60
CA GLY A 56 3.59 5.60 4.65
C GLY A 56 3.78 4.26 5.34
N ASN A 57 4.68 4.19 6.33
CA ASN A 57 4.91 2.97 7.12
C ASN A 57 3.67 2.60 7.95
N VAL A 58 2.99 3.58 8.55
CA VAL A 58 1.74 3.36 9.30
C VAL A 58 0.65 2.81 8.39
N LYS A 59 0.47 3.37 7.19
CA LYS A 59 -0.50 2.86 6.20
C LYS A 59 -0.22 1.39 5.89
N GLN A 60 1.05 1.03 5.68
CA GLN A 60 1.43 -0.35 5.40
C GLN A 60 1.10 -1.29 6.58
N VAL A 61 1.34 -0.85 7.82
CA VAL A 61 0.98 -1.61 9.03
C VAL A 61 -0.54 -1.74 9.23
N VAL A 62 -1.30 -0.68 8.95
CA VAL A 62 -2.78 -0.74 8.97
C VAL A 62 -3.31 -1.76 7.96
N MET A 63 -2.74 -1.81 6.75
CA MET A 63 -3.11 -2.79 5.74
C MET A 63 -2.78 -4.23 6.17
N ILE A 64 -1.65 -4.43 6.86
CA ILE A 64 -1.27 -5.72 7.46
C ILE A 64 -2.34 -6.15 8.47
N ILE A 65 -2.69 -5.29 9.43
CA ILE A 65 -3.69 -5.60 10.46
C ILE A 65 -5.06 -5.89 9.84
N LEU A 66 -5.49 -5.06 8.88
CA LEU A 66 -6.75 -5.23 8.16
C LEU A 66 -6.80 -6.59 7.43
N SER A 67 -5.68 -7.04 6.86
CA SER A 67 -5.56 -8.36 6.24
C SER A 67 -5.74 -9.50 7.25
N VAL A 68 -5.20 -9.39 8.47
CA VAL A 68 -5.42 -10.41 9.53
C VAL A 68 -6.88 -10.51 9.91
N VAL A 69 -7.50 -9.36 10.16
CA VAL A 69 -8.88 -9.28 10.65
C VAL A 69 -9.84 -9.86 9.61
N LEU A 70 -9.66 -9.53 8.32
CA LEU A 70 -10.53 -10.01 7.24
C LEU A 70 -10.28 -11.45 6.83
N PHE A 71 -9.02 -11.89 6.71
CA PHE A 71 -8.70 -13.22 6.17
C PHE A 71 -8.47 -14.29 7.23
N ASN A 72 -8.49 -13.95 8.53
CA ASN A 72 -8.25 -14.84 9.67
C ASN A 72 -7.04 -15.79 9.48
N ASN A 73 -6.06 -15.35 8.70
CA ASN A 73 -4.93 -16.19 8.31
C ASN A 73 -3.86 -16.17 9.42
N LYS A 74 -3.16 -17.30 9.62
CA LYS A 74 -2.10 -17.41 10.63
C LYS A 74 -0.93 -16.51 10.25
N MET A 75 -0.93 -15.28 10.76
CA MET A 75 0.15 -14.34 10.55
C MET A 75 1.45 -14.82 11.18
N LYS A 76 2.58 -14.55 10.52
CA LYS A 76 3.90 -14.75 11.13
C LYS A 76 4.03 -13.80 12.33
N PRO A 77 4.38 -14.32 13.53
CA PRO A 77 4.47 -13.51 14.75
C PRO A 77 5.45 -12.33 14.63
N ILE A 78 6.47 -12.43 13.77
CA ILE A 78 7.40 -11.34 13.49
C ILE A 78 6.73 -10.10 12.87
N GLY A 79 5.70 -10.29 12.04
CA GLY A 79 4.96 -9.19 11.41
C GLY A 79 4.03 -8.47 12.39
N VAL A 80 3.53 -9.20 13.39
CA VAL A 80 2.71 -8.64 14.49
C VAL A 80 3.59 -7.79 15.40
N ILE A 81 4.77 -8.27 15.79
CA ILE A 81 5.71 -7.51 16.62
C ILE A 81 6.14 -6.20 15.91
N GLY A 82 6.49 -6.27 14.63
CA GLY A 82 6.84 -5.08 13.85
C GLY A 82 5.68 -4.08 13.72
N SER A 83 4.44 -4.59 13.58
CA SER A 83 3.23 -3.75 13.52
C SER A 83 2.99 -3.00 14.84
N VAL A 84 3.15 -3.68 15.97
CA VAL A 84 2.98 -3.06 17.31
C VAL A 84 4.01 -1.95 17.52
N ILE A 85 5.29 -2.20 17.21
CA ILE A 85 6.36 -1.21 17.34
C ILE A 85 6.09 0.01 16.44
N CYS A 86 5.65 -0.21 15.21
CA CYS A 86 5.32 0.87 14.28
C CYS A 86 4.13 1.72 14.77
N ILE A 87 3.09 1.09 15.33
CA ILE A 87 1.95 1.81 15.90
C ILE A 87 2.41 2.64 17.10
N THR A 88 3.15 2.06 18.04
CA THR A 88 3.68 2.80 19.20
C THR A 88 4.55 3.99 18.78
N GLY A 89 5.45 3.80 17.80
CA GLY A 89 6.27 4.89 17.25
C GLY A 89 5.46 5.98 16.56
N SER A 90 4.41 5.62 15.82
CA SER A 90 3.52 6.57 15.16
C SER A 90 2.65 7.36 16.13
N MET A 91 2.16 6.71 17.20
CA MET A 91 1.42 7.37 18.27
C MET A 91 2.32 8.37 18.99
N TRP A 92 3.58 8.00 19.29
CA TRP A 92 4.55 8.92 19.89
C TRP A 92 4.85 10.14 19.01
N TYR A 93 5.08 9.93 17.71
CA TYR A 93 5.28 11.02 16.76
C TYR A 93 4.04 11.92 16.64
N SER A 94 2.85 11.32 16.63
CA SER A 94 1.59 12.07 16.59
C SER A 94 1.39 12.89 17.86
N MET A 95 1.67 12.35 19.06
CA MET A 95 1.55 13.08 20.33
C MET A 95 2.51 14.26 20.41
N GLY A 96 3.78 14.08 20.01
CA GLY A 96 4.76 15.18 20.00
C GLY A 96 4.40 16.30 19.02
N ARG A 97 3.70 15.98 17.93
CA ARG A 97 3.19 16.97 16.98
C ARG A 97 1.89 17.62 17.45
N ILE A 98 1.02 16.90 18.15
CA ILE A 98 -0.27 17.40 18.66
C ILE A 98 -0.06 18.37 19.83
N GLY A 99 0.96 18.19 20.67
CA GLY A 99 1.28 19.10 21.77
C GLY A 99 1.99 20.41 21.40
N VAL A 100 2.25 20.66 20.11
CA VAL A 100 2.90 21.89 19.58
C VAL A 100 1.89 22.84 18.90
N TRP A 101 0.61 22.43 18.81
CA TRP A 101 -0.47 23.23 18.23
C TRP A 101 -1.65 23.45 19.21
N GLU A 102 -1.34 23.64 20.49
CA GLU A 102 -2.13 24.48 21.42
C GLU A 102 -1.32 25.72 21.80
#